data_AF-A0A370PEL2-F1
#
_entry.id   AF-A0A370PEL2-F1
#
_cell.length_a   1.000
_cell.length_b   1.000
_cell.length_c   1.000
_cell.angle_alpha   90.00
_cell.angle_beta   90.00
_cell.angle_gamma   90.00
#
_symmetry.space_group_name_H-M   'P 1'
#
loop_
_entity.id
_entity.type
_entity.pdbx_description
1 polymer ?
#
loop_
_entity_poly.entity_id
_entity_poly.type
_entity_poly.pdbx_seq_one_letter_code
_entity_poly.pdbx_strand_id
1 'polypeptide(L)'
;MDVIEYAAPSVQHIHLHWSGNQTVLYGWASSENGMLLLCKNPRSLLSKITLHAYQVYPLLREQMEKPRSDAWIEAMERFRGSLIRMHDKNMLTPSEFACTRANQRQVALLDDGNDLQDFNTYRFAQCTGVSYCSSNISNGDPWWKSTNGHGTIMANMISRINPWVQLEVIKVQSSPSYIHGDGARSMSPRSATDAINAAVVRGADIISMSWTITDVGFRMSVLSDSASNVDGDKRRADENDLKLLQSAIDDAVKGDKRLLICSAADDVRLNGDNTFPYSQAPELILRIGSTGPQANRDLGSGSGGSITYYLPGNQVAEDRRPHSAKPVVYHNGSSVSTALAAGLASDHAGAEYENCAKALRSHANMRKAFNSINRYFEWKDDDKIVPVWGLFGDKSSMLDKATNSEDKIKVLKELVACLCLDIK
;
A
#
# COMPACT_ATOMS: atom_id res chain seq x y z
N MET A 1 23.76 -15.60 -14.96
CA MET A 1 24.95 -15.39 -14.12
C MET A 1 25.68 -14.13 -14.49
N ASP A 2 25.67 -13.79 -15.79
CA ASP A 2 26.25 -12.60 -16.39
C ASP A 2 25.92 -11.32 -15.63
N VAL A 3 24.71 -11.21 -15.06
CA VAL A 3 24.29 -10.06 -14.24
C VAL A 3 25.14 -9.88 -12.98
N ILE A 4 25.49 -10.95 -12.25
CA ILE A 4 26.28 -10.85 -11.02
C ILE A 4 27.75 -10.57 -11.35
N GLU A 5 28.29 -11.26 -12.35
CA GLU A 5 29.68 -11.06 -12.79
C GLU A 5 29.88 -9.67 -13.41
N TYR A 6 28.88 -9.15 -14.11
CA TYR A 6 28.87 -7.79 -14.64
C TYR A 6 28.72 -6.73 -13.54
N ALA A 7 27.76 -6.91 -12.63
CA ALA A 7 27.46 -5.92 -11.59
C ALA A 7 28.48 -5.91 -10.44
N ALA A 8 29.07 -7.06 -10.12
CA ALA A 8 29.98 -7.23 -9.00
C ALA A 8 31.09 -8.25 -9.32
N PRO A 9 32.06 -7.89 -10.20
CA PRO A 9 33.11 -8.80 -10.66
C PRO A 9 34.07 -9.25 -9.54
N SER A 10 34.14 -8.52 -8.44
CA SER A 10 34.98 -8.82 -7.27
C SER A 10 34.21 -9.47 -6.11
N VAL A 11 32.99 -9.95 -6.35
CA VAL A 11 32.14 -10.52 -5.30
C VAL A 11 32.79 -11.73 -4.63
N GLN A 12 32.87 -11.71 -3.29
CA GLN A 12 33.46 -12.79 -2.49
C GLN A 12 32.41 -13.64 -1.78
N HIS A 13 31.28 -13.04 -1.42
CA HIS A 13 30.21 -13.69 -0.68
C HIS A 13 28.85 -13.28 -1.25
N ILE A 14 28.02 -14.27 -1.58
CA ILE A 14 26.67 -14.07 -2.07
C ILE A 14 25.65 -14.63 -1.08
N HIS A 15 24.64 -13.82 -0.77
CA HIS A 15 23.48 -14.22 0.01
C HIS A 15 22.29 -14.46 -0.93
N LEU A 16 21.80 -15.68 -0.99
CA LEU A 16 20.66 -16.08 -1.80
C LEU A 16 19.46 -16.32 -0.89
N HIS A 17 18.34 -15.64 -1.14
CA HIS A 17 17.12 -15.82 -0.37
C HIS A 17 16.11 -16.62 -1.18
N TRP A 18 15.77 -17.82 -0.69
CA TRP A 18 14.92 -18.77 -1.40
C TRP A 18 13.52 -18.83 -0.78
N SER A 19 12.51 -18.43 -1.56
CA SER A 19 11.11 -18.36 -1.15
C SER A 19 10.35 -19.70 -1.28
N GLY A 20 11.05 -20.84 -1.34
CA GLY A 20 10.45 -22.16 -1.58
C GLY A 20 10.13 -22.49 -3.05
N ASN A 21 10.41 -21.59 -4.01
CA ASN A 21 10.21 -21.87 -5.45
C ASN A 21 11.33 -22.79 -5.98
N GLN A 22 10.99 -24.05 -6.26
CA GLN A 22 11.95 -25.05 -6.73
C GLN A 22 12.64 -24.66 -8.05
N THR A 23 11.96 -23.98 -8.97
CA THR A 23 12.54 -23.55 -10.26
C THR A 23 13.71 -22.58 -10.07
N VAL A 24 13.60 -21.66 -9.10
CA VAL A 24 14.68 -20.72 -8.77
C VAL A 24 15.87 -21.48 -8.17
N LEU A 25 15.60 -22.45 -7.29
CA LEU A 25 16.63 -23.28 -6.70
C LEU A 25 17.36 -24.13 -7.75
N TYR A 26 16.62 -24.74 -8.68
CA TYR A 26 17.19 -25.46 -9.82
C TYR A 26 17.99 -24.53 -10.74
N GLY A 27 17.54 -23.29 -10.96
CA GLY A 27 18.29 -22.28 -11.71
C GLY A 27 19.65 -21.96 -11.07
N TRP A 28 19.68 -21.77 -9.75
CA TRP A 28 20.94 -21.54 -9.02
C TRP A 28 21.81 -22.79 -8.90
N ALA A 29 21.21 -23.97 -8.80
CA ALA A 29 21.92 -25.25 -8.68
C ALA A 29 22.34 -25.86 -10.03
N SER A 30 21.87 -25.30 -11.15
CA SER A 30 22.15 -25.83 -12.49
C SER A 30 23.65 -25.97 -12.75
N SER A 31 24.06 -27.12 -13.27
CA SER A 31 25.44 -27.36 -13.67
C SER A 31 25.82 -26.65 -14.97
N GLU A 32 24.83 -26.24 -15.77
CA GLU A 32 25.03 -25.62 -17.08
C GLU A 32 25.07 -24.09 -17.00
N ASN A 33 24.26 -23.49 -16.12
CA ASN A 33 24.12 -22.02 -16.01
C ASN A 33 23.96 -21.53 -14.55
N GLY A 34 24.18 -22.38 -13.55
CA GLY A 34 23.98 -22.09 -12.13
C GLY A 34 25.22 -21.56 -11.40
N MET A 35 25.05 -21.22 -10.12
CA MET A 35 26.01 -20.45 -9.31
C MET A 35 27.34 -21.20 -9.12
N LEU A 36 27.29 -22.53 -9.25
CA LEU A 36 28.46 -23.39 -9.17
C LEU A 36 29.49 -23.09 -10.28
N LEU A 37 29.10 -22.48 -11.40
CA LEU A 37 30.02 -22.05 -12.44
C LEU A 37 30.85 -20.84 -12.03
N LEU A 38 30.27 -19.90 -11.28
CA LEU A 38 31.00 -18.75 -10.73
C LEU A 38 32.08 -19.21 -9.75
N CYS A 39 31.83 -20.25 -8.95
CA CYS A 39 32.86 -20.83 -8.07
C CYS A 39 33.95 -21.60 -8.84
N LYS A 40 33.69 -22.03 -10.07
CA LYS A 40 34.64 -22.78 -10.92
C LYS A 40 35.46 -21.88 -11.84
N ASN A 41 35.07 -20.62 -12.02
CA ASN A 41 35.80 -19.66 -12.85
C ASN A 41 37.11 -19.25 -12.12
N PRO A 42 38.30 -19.46 -12.72
CA PRO A 42 39.59 -19.11 -12.10
C PRO A 42 39.77 -17.62 -11.80
N ARG A 43 38.96 -16.75 -12.39
CA ARG A 43 38.98 -15.29 -12.17
C ARG A 43 38.00 -14.83 -11.11
N SER A 44 37.14 -15.72 -10.62
CA SER A 44 36.15 -15.40 -9.61
C SER A 44 36.78 -15.35 -8.22
N LEU A 45 36.39 -14.34 -7.44
CA LEU A 45 36.77 -14.22 -6.03
C LEU A 45 35.70 -14.82 -5.10
N LEU A 46 34.64 -15.41 -5.67
CA LEU A 46 33.52 -15.95 -4.92
C LEU A 46 33.96 -17.18 -4.12
N SER A 47 34.00 -17.03 -2.79
CA SER A 47 34.45 -18.07 -1.86
C SER A 47 33.31 -18.64 -1.01
N LYS A 48 32.19 -17.90 -0.87
CA LYS A 48 31.08 -18.30 -0.02
C LYS A 48 29.73 -17.98 -0.66
N ILE A 49 28.82 -18.96 -0.59
CA ILE A 49 27.40 -18.76 -0.91
C ILE A 49 26.61 -19.15 0.32
N THR A 50 25.79 -18.23 0.83
CA THR A 50 24.85 -18.50 1.92
C THR A 50 23.45 -18.54 1.36
N LEU A 51 22.84 -19.72 1.39
CA LEU A 51 21.45 -19.92 1.02
C LEU A 51 20.58 -19.79 2.26
N HIS A 52 19.67 -18.83 2.24
CA HIS A 52 18.63 -18.68 3.24
C HIS A 52 17.38 -19.40 2.73
N ALA A 53 17.18 -20.62 3.21
CA ALA A 53 16.07 -21.49 2.84
C ALA A 53 14.97 -21.44 3.90
N TYR A 54 13.78 -20.99 3.52
CA TYR A 54 12.65 -20.86 4.44
C TYR A 54 11.61 -21.93 4.11
N GLN A 55 11.61 -23.04 4.86
CA GLN A 55 10.55 -24.05 4.75
C GLN A 55 9.27 -23.52 5.40
N VAL A 56 8.19 -23.53 4.62
CA VAL A 56 6.83 -23.35 5.14
C VAL A 56 6.42 -24.66 5.82
N TYR A 57 6.56 -24.74 7.15
CA TYR A 57 5.76 -25.67 7.96
C TYR A 57 5.12 -24.90 9.12
N PRO A 58 3.82 -25.14 9.38
CA PRO A 58 3.07 -24.42 10.39
C PRO A 58 3.38 -24.98 11.78
N LEU A 59 3.47 -24.07 12.75
CA LEU A 59 3.43 -24.35 14.19
C LEU A 59 4.65 -25.08 14.74
N LEU A 60 5.66 -24.32 15.16
CA LEU A 60 6.37 -24.56 16.42
C LEU A 60 6.98 -23.22 16.88
N ARG A 61 6.50 -22.73 18.03
CA ARG A 61 7.05 -21.59 18.74
C ARG A 61 8.43 -22.01 19.26
N GLU A 62 9.51 -21.52 18.67
CA GLU A 62 10.81 -21.47 19.31
C GLU A 62 11.65 -20.34 18.67
N GLN A 63 12.00 -19.35 19.51
CA GLN A 63 12.87 -18.19 19.22
C GLN A 63 12.59 -17.51 17.88
N MET A 64 11.47 -16.78 17.80
CA MET A 64 11.02 -16.12 16.57
C MET A 64 12.06 -15.10 16.06
N GLU A 65 12.77 -15.46 15.00
CA GLU A 65 13.24 -14.47 14.03
C GLU A 65 12.06 -13.56 13.66
N LYS A 66 12.34 -12.26 13.56
CA LYS A 66 11.34 -11.26 13.23
C LYS A 66 10.62 -11.65 11.92
N PRO A 67 9.27 -11.66 11.88
CA PRO A 67 8.52 -12.01 10.68
C PRO A 67 8.94 -11.11 9.51
N ARG A 68 9.09 -11.69 8.33
CA ARG A 68 9.41 -10.94 7.11
C ARG A 68 8.18 -10.20 6.57
N SER A 69 8.40 -9.19 5.73
CA SER A 69 7.30 -8.40 5.12
C SER A 69 6.42 -9.22 4.17
N ASP A 70 6.91 -10.34 3.63
CA ASP A 70 6.11 -11.29 2.85
C ASP A 70 5.07 -12.04 3.72
N ALA A 71 5.39 -12.35 4.98
CA ALA A 71 4.45 -12.97 5.91
C ALA A 71 3.22 -12.10 6.18
N TRP A 72 3.38 -10.76 6.15
CA TRP A 72 2.27 -9.81 6.22
C TRP A 72 1.33 -9.98 5.02
N ILE A 73 1.90 -10.01 3.81
CA ILE A 73 1.14 -10.16 2.57
C ILE A 73 0.44 -11.51 2.53
N GLU A 74 1.15 -12.60 2.85
CA GLU A 74 0.58 -13.95 2.89
C GLU A 74 -0.59 -14.07 3.87
N ALA A 75 -0.49 -13.46 5.05
CA ALA A 75 -1.57 -13.48 6.03
C ALA A 75 -2.84 -12.81 5.50
N MET A 76 -2.71 -11.64 4.88
CA MET A 76 -3.85 -10.96 4.26
C MET A 76 -4.38 -11.69 3.03
N GLU A 77 -3.53 -12.32 2.23
CA GLU A 77 -3.98 -13.14 1.10
C GLU A 77 -4.74 -14.40 1.54
N ARG A 78 -4.28 -15.07 2.60
CA ARG A 78 -5.01 -16.19 3.21
C ARG A 78 -6.38 -15.73 3.69
N PHE A 79 -6.43 -14.61 4.42
CA PHE A 79 -7.68 -14.03 4.90
C PHE A 79 -8.63 -13.67 3.75
N ARG A 80 -8.15 -12.93 2.74
CA ARG A 80 -8.88 -12.64 1.50
C ARG A 80 -9.41 -13.91 0.84
N GLY A 81 -8.58 -14.95 0.74
CA GLY A 81 -8.98 -16.24 0.16
C GLY A 81 -10.15 -16.87 0.91
N SER A 82 -10.18 -16.78 2.25
CA SER A 82 -11.30 -17.22 3.07
C SER A 82 -12.57 -16.40 2.77
N LEU A 83 -12.47 -15.07 2.64
CA LEU A 83 -13.60 -14.20 2.27
C LEU A 83 -14.17 -14.54 0.89
N ILE A 84 -13.32 -14.75 -0.12
CA ILE A 84 -13.74 -15.15 -1.47
C ILE A 84 -14.47 -16.50 -1.43
N ARG A 85 -13.94 -17.49 -0.72
CA ARG A 85 -14.57 -18.83 -0.58
C ARG A 85 -15.94 -18.75 0.11
N MET A 86 -16.11 -17.86 1.09
CA MET A 86 -17.41 -17.61 1.71
C MET A 86 -18.41 -17.10 0.69
N HIS A 87 -18.01 -16.13 -0.12
CA HIS A 87 -18.85 -15.58 -1.16
C HIS A 87 -19.21 -16.64 -2.22
N ASP A 88 -18.24 -17.39 -2.74
CA ASP A 88 -18.48 -18.35 -3.82
C ASP A 88 -19.45 -19.48 -3.44
N LYS A 89 -19.48 -19.86 -2.16
CA LYS A 89 -20.40 -20.89 -1.66
C LYS A 89 -21.81 -20.36 -1.39
N ASN A 90 -22.13 -19.11 -1.77
CA ASN A 90 -23.36 -18.41 -1.41
C ASN A 90 -23.66 -18.53 0.10
N MET A 91 -22.61 -18.52 0.93
CA MET A 91 -22.76 -18.70 2.38
C MET A 91 -23.38 -17.47 3.05
N LEU A 92 -23.46 -16.35 2.34
CA LEU A 92 -24.24 -15.18 2.72
C LEU A 92 -25.64 -15.28 2.09
N THR A 93 -26.68 -15.11 2.89
CA THR A 93 -28.05 -14.96 2.41
C THR A 93 -28.17 -13.77 1.45
N PRO A 94 -29.17 -13.73 0.55
CA PRO A 94 -29.40 -12.57 -0.31
C PRO A 94 -29.53 -11.24 0.45
N SER A 95 -30.11 -11.26 1.65
CA SER A 95 -30.18 -10.12 2.56
C SER A 95 -28.81 -9.73 3.11
N GLU A 96 -28.01 -10.67 3.59
CA GLU A 96 -26.64 -10.40 4.05
C GLU A 96 -25.74 -9.93 2.91
N PHE A 97 -25.95 -10.44 1.71
CA PHE A 97 -25.21 -10.04 0.52
C PHE A 97 -25.58 -8.64 0.02
N ALA A 98 -26.88 -8.33 -0.05
CA ALA A 98 -27.35 -6.98 -0.35
C ALA A 98 -26.87 -5.98 0.70
N CYS A 99 -26.86 -6.37 1.97
CA CYS A 99 -26.38 -5.53 3.05
C CYS A 99 -24.85 -5.39 3.05
N THR A 100 -24.11 -6.44 2.67
CA THR A 100 -22.66 -6.37 2.48
C THR A 100 -22.32 -5.41 1.35
N ARG A 101 -23.03 -5.48 0.20
CA ARG A 101 -22.86 -4.54 -0.91
C ARG A 101 -23.25 -3.10 -0.57
N ALA A 102 -24.33 -2.89 0.18
CA ALA A 102 -24.75 -1.56 0.61
C ALA A 102 -23.79 -0.92 1.62
N ASN A 103 -23.01 -1.74 2.36
CA ASN A 103 -22.01 -1.31 3.33
C ASN A 103 -20.56 -1.50 2.84
N GLN A 104 -20.36 -1.79 1.55
CA GLN A 104 -19.02 -1.85 0.98
C GLN A 104 -18.37 -0.49 1.09
N ARG A 105 -17.10 -0.46 1.50
CA ARG A 105 -16.37 0.79 1.66
C ARG A 105 -15.96 1.35 0.33
N GLN A 106 -16.31 2.62 0.14
CA GLN A 106 -15.86 3.39 -1.00
C GLN A 106 -14.47 3.94 -0.70
N VAL A 107 -13.48 3.34 -1.36
CA VAL A 107 -12.09 3.82 -1.32
C VAL A 107 -11.84 4.65 -2.55
N ALA A 108 -11.61 5.95 -2.38
CA ALA A 108 -11.14 6.82 -3.44
C ALA A 108 -9.62 6.69 -3.55
N LEU A 109 -9.13 6.16 -4.68
CA LEU A 109 -7.71 6.13 -5.02
C LEU A 109 -7.39 7.34 -5.89
N LEU A 110 -6.63 8.28 -5.33
CA LEU A 110 -6.19 9.49 -6.03
C LEU A 110 -4.79 9.25 -6.53
N ASP A 111 -4.65 8.84 -7.79
CA ASP A 111 -3.37 8.52 -8.40
C ASP A 111 -3.40 8.77 -9.92
N ASP A 112 -2.49 8.22 -10.70
CA ASP A 112 -2.35 8.54 -12.13
C ASP A 112 -3.28 7.74 -13.06
N GLY A 113 -4.34 7.13 -12.54
CA GLY A 113 -5.30 6.30 -13.28
C GLY A 113 -5.08 4.80 -13.07
N ASN A 114 -5.88 3.97 -13.73
CA ASN A 114 -5.86 2.51 -13.57
C ASN A 114 -6.10 1.81 -14.90
N ASP A 115 -5.11 1.07 -15.39
CA ASP A 115 -5.26 0.26 -16.61
C ASP A 115 -6.14 -0.94 -16.34
N LEU A 116 -7.41 -0.89 -16.76
CA LEU A 116 -8.39 -1.95 -16.46
C LEU A 116 -8.00 -3.34 -16.98
N GLN A 117 -7.14 -3.43 -18.00
CA GLN A 117 -6.62 -4.71 -18.50
C GLN A 117 -5.63 -5.37 -17.53
N ASP A 118 -4.91 -4.54 -16.76
CA ASP A 118 -3.91 -4.98 -15.79
C ASP A 118 -4.42 -4.88 -14.34
N PHE A 119 -5.64 -4.39 -14.15
CA PHE A 119 -6.33 -4.41 -12.87
C PHE A 119 -6.83 -5.83 -12.55
N ASN A 120 -6.37 -6.39 -11.44
CA ASN A 120 -6.86 -7.65 -10.90
C ASN A 120 -8.29 -7.44 -10.38
N THR A 121 -9.27 -7.62 -11.26
CA THR A 121 -10.66 -7.71 -10.85
C THR A 121 -10.88 -9.04 -10.14
N TYR A 122 -10.85 -9.03 -8.81
CA TYR A 122 -11.57 -10.07 -8.08
C TYR A 122 -13.05 -9.89 -8.41
N ARG A 123 -13.77 -11.01 -8.63
CA ARG A 123 -15.15 -11.02 -9.15
C ARG A 123 -16.11 -10.04 -8.45
N PHE A 124 -15.80 -9.62 -7.23
CA PHE A 124 -16.64 -8.81 -6.35
C PHE A 124 -16.14 -7.39 -6.10
N ALA A 125 -14.90 -7.07 -6.51
CA ALA A 125 -14.38 -5.71 -6.43
C ALA A 125 -14.98 -4.88 -7.57
N GLN A 126 -15.53 -3.71 -7.23
CA GLN A 126 -16.03 -2.77 -8.23
C GLN A 126 -14.98 -1.70 -8.46
N CYS A 127 -14.79 -1.29 -9.72
CA CYS A 127 -13.87 -0.25 -10.09
C CYS A 127 -14.58 0.75 -11.00
N THR A 128 -14.67 1.99 -10.55
CA THR A 128 -15.23 3.13 -11.29
C THR A 128 -14.25 4.29 -11.20
N GLY A 129 -14.53 5.42 -11.86
CA GLY A 129 -13.64 6.56 -11.74
C GLY A 129 -13.99 7.79 -12.53
N VAL A 130 -13.13 8.80 -12.39
CA VAL A 130 -13.18 10.09 -13.09
C VAL A 130 -11.76 10.62 -13.26
N SER A 131 -11.54 11.49 -14.23
CA SER A 131 -10.23 12.11 -14.48
C SER A 131 -10.28 13.62 -14.34
N TYR A 132 -9.27 14.17 -13.68
CA TYR A 132 -9.01 15.61 -13.53
C TYR A 132 -7.69 16.01 -14.22
N CYS A 133 -7.25 15.23 -15.21
CA CYS A 133 -6.17 15.62 -16.10
C CYS A 133 -6.65 16.62 -17.16
N SER A 134 -5.97 17.75 -17.29
CA SER A 134 -6.18 18.67 -18.40
C SER A 134 -5.67 18.01 -19.70
N SER A 135 -6.58 17.66 -20.60
CA SER A 135 -6.26 17.05 -21.89
C SER A 135 -6.58 18.01 -23.04
N ASN A 136 -5.57 18.29 -23.89
CA ASN A 136 -5.77 18.93 -25.20
C ASN A 136 -6.23 17.94 -26.28
N ILE A 137 -6.51 16.68 -25.92
CA ILE A 137 -6.87 15.60 -26.85
C ILE A 137 -8.40 15.47 -26.89
N SER A 138 -8.94 15.31 -28.09
CA SER A 138 -10.38 15.27 -28.40
C SER A 138 -11.19 14.18 -27.66
N ASN A 139 -10.54 13.17 -27.06
CA ASN A 139 -11.18 12.10 -26.26
C ASN A 139 -10.85 12.15 -24.75
N GLY A 140 -10.18 13.22 -24.27
CA GLY A 140 -9.76 13.35 -22.87
C GLY A 140 -8.58 12.44 -22.49
N ASP A 141 -8.19 12.49 -21.21
CA ASP A 141 -7.23 11.56 -20.60
C ASP A 141 -7.98 10.76 -19.53
N PRO A 142 -8.53 9.57 -19.87
CA PRO A 142 -9.53 8.90 -19.03
C PRO A 142 -8.92 8.20 -17.81
N TRP A 143 -9.74 7.97 -16.78
CA TRP A 143 -9.29 7.33 -15.55
C TRP A 143 -8.91 5.85 -15.70
N TRP A 144 -9.51 5.14 -16.67
CA TRP A 144 -9.24 3.72 -16.96
C TRP A 144 -7.96 3.49 -17.78
N LYS A 145 -7.12 4.52 -17.89
CA LYS A 145 -5.80 4.46 -18.50
C LYS A 145 -4.83 5.14 -17.53
N SER A 146 -3.89 4.39 -16.97
CA SER A 146 -2.86 4.98 -16.11
C SER A 146 -1.86 5.78 -16.96
N THR A 147 -1.30 6.84 -16.39
CA THR A 147 -0.25 7.63 -17.07
C THR A 147 1.07 6.86 -17.09
N ASN A 148 1.45 6.24 -15.97
CA ASN A 148 2.74 5.54 -15.83
C ASN A 148 2.61 4.12 -15.25
N GLY A 149 1.39 3.63 -15.03
CA GLY A 149 1.09 2.34 -14.40
C GLY A 149 1.06 2.38 -12.86
N HIS A 150 1.43 3.51 -12.23
CA HIS A 150 1.57 3.59 -10.77
C HIS A 150 0.23 3.36 -10.06
N GLY A 151 -0.83 4.05 -10.48
CA GLY A 151 -2.17 3.89 -9.93
C GLY A 151 -2.75 2.50 -10.17
N THR A 152 -2.40 1.82 -11.26
CA THR A 152 -2.75 0.41 -11.50
C THR A 152 -2.15 -0.50 -10.41
N ILE A 153 -0.88 -0.28 -10.05
CA ILE A 153 -0.22 -1.02 -8.96
C ILE A 153 -0.93 -0.73 -7.63
N MET A 154 -1.23 0.54 -7.32
CA MET A 154 -1.92 0.91 -6.08
C MET A 154 -3.32 0.29 -5.99
N ALA A 155 -4.08 0.34 -7.08
CA ALA A 155 -5.40 -0.26 -7.18
C ALA A 155 -5.35 -1.76 -6.88
N ASN A 156 -4.38 -2.46 -7.48
CA ASN A 156 -4.14 -3.88 -7.24
C ASN A 156 -3.75 -4.17 -5.79
N MET A 157 -2.94 -3.33 -5.14
CA MET A 157 -2.58 -3.51 -3.73
C MET A 157 -3.77 -3.32 -2.79
N ILE A 158 -4.67 -2.36 -3.06
CA ILE A 158 -5.91 -2.18 -2.27
C ILE A 158 -6.81 -3.42 -2.40
N SER A 159 -7.10 -3.83 -3.64
CA SER A 159 -8.01 -4.96 -3.91
C SER A 159 -7.43 -6.30 -3.44
N ARG A 160 -6.11 -6.44 -3.42
CA ARG A 160 -5.39 -7.62 -2.92
C ARG A 160 -5.62 -7.87 -1.43
N ILE A 161 -5.95 -6.82 -0.68
CA ILE A 161 -6.26 -6.93 0.75
C ILE A 161 -7.76 -7.09 0.96
N ASN A 162 -8.58 -6.20 0.39
CA ASN A 162 -10.03 -6.28 0.50
C ASN A 162 -10.67 -6.69 -0.84
N PRO A 163 -11.13 -7.95 -0.98
CA PRO A 163 -11.75 -8.43 -2.23
C PRO A 163 -13.15 -7.86 -2.48
N TRP A 164 -13.73 -7.14 -1.51
CA TRP A 164 -15.06 -6.55 -1.57
C TRP A 164 -15.03 -5.02 -1.63
N VAL A 165 -13.87 -4.42 -1.91
CA VAL A 165 -13.75 -2.95 -1.99
C VAL A 165 -14.57 -2.38 -3.16
N GLN A 166 -15.21 -1.23 -2.92
CA GLN A 166 -15.67 -0.35 -4.00
C GLN A 166 -14.58 0.69 -4.25
N LEU A 167 -13.79 0.45 -5.30
CA LEU A 167 -12.68 1.31 -5.66
C LEU A 167 -13.15 2.39 -6.63
N GLU A 168 -12.94 3.64 -6.26
CA GLU A 168 -13.14 4.79 -7.13
C GLU A 168 -11.80 5.41 -7.48
N VAL A 169 -11.37 5.25 -8.73
CA VAL A 169 -10.11 5.78 -9.23
C VAL A 169 -10.33 7.21 -9.71
N ILE A 170 -9.69 8.16 -9.03
CA ILE A 170 -9.73 9.57 -9.37
C ILE A 170 -8.36 9.94 -9.93
N LYS A 171 -8.29 10.05 -11.25
CA LYS A 171 -7.03 10.29 -11.96
C LYS A 171 -6.56 11.74 -11.77
N VAL A 172 -5.37 11.88 -11.22
CA VAL A 172 -4.67 13.14 -10.94
C VAL A 172 -3.57 13.33 -11.96
N GLN A 173 -3.45 14.57 -12.45
CA GLN A 173 -2.41 14.95 -13.39
C GLN A 173 -1.03 14.84 -12.74
N SER A 174 -0.16 14.07 -13.38
CA SER A 174 1.23 13.89 -13.00
C SER A 174 2.15 14.09 -14.19
N SER A 175 3.38 14.56 -13.93
CA SER A 175 4.44 14.67 -14.93
C SER A 175 5.71 14.01 -14.41
N PRO A 176 6.60 13.52 -15.30
CA PRO A 176 7.94 13.10 -14.89
C PRO A 176 8.65 14.21 -14.11
N SER A 177 9.36 13.84 -13.05
CA SER A 177 10.18 14.74 -12.25
C SER A 177 11.64 14.43 -12.47
N TYR A 178 12.35 15.34 -13.14
CA TYR A 178 13.77 15.19 -13.44
C TYR A 178 14.69 15.51 -12.24
N ILE A 179 14.11 15.94 -11.11
CA ILE A 179 14.84 16.37 -9.90
C ILE A 179 15.17 15.18 -8.97
N HIS A 180 14.36 14.12 -9.01
CA HIS A 180 14.43 13.01 -8.05
C HIS A 180 14.82 11.65 -8.65
N GLY A 181 15.36 11.64 -9.87
CA GLY A 181 15.84 10.43 -10.55
C GLY A 181 14.82 9.77 -11.46
N ASP A 182 15.19 8.62 -12.03
CA ASP A 182 14.35 7.87 -12.97
C ASP A 182 13.09 7.34 -12.29
N GLY A 183 11.92 7.60 -12.90
CA GLY A 183 10.62 7.19 -12.36
C GLY A 183 10.00 8.12 -11.32
N ALA A 184 10.69 9.18 -10.88
CA ALA A 184 10.10 10.17 -10.01
C ALA A 184 9.02 10.99 -10.73
N ARG A 185 7.99 11.40 -9.99
CA ARG A 185 6.83 12.12 -10.53
C ARG A 185 6.51 13.38 -9.71
N SER A 186 6.02 14.40 -10.40
CA SER A 186 5.47 15.61 -9.80
C SER A 186 3.96 15.61 -10.02
N MET A 187 3.19 15.80 -8.96
CA MET A 187 1.72 15.88 -9.02
C MET A 187 1.29 17.34 -9.15
N SER A 188 0.30 17.61 -9.99
CA SER A 188 -0.32 18.94 -10.08
C SER A 188 -1.11 19.24 -8.81
N PRO A 189 -0.80 20.33 -8.06
CA PRO A 189 -1.58 20.72 -6.89
C PRO A 189 -3.05 21.02 -7.22
N ARG A 190 -3.30 21.60 -8.41
CA ARG A 190 -4.65 21.89 -8.87
C ARG A 190 -5.46 20.62 -9.14
N SER A 191 -4.90 19.69 -9.92
CA SER A 191 -5.58 18.43 -10.20
C SER A 191 -5.80 17.61 -8.91
N ALA A 192 -4.84 17.65 -7.98
CA ALA A 192 -4.98 17.03 -6.66
C ALA A 192 -6.10 17.67 -5.83
N THR A 193 -6.24 19.00 -5.87
CA THR A 193 -7.36 19.73 -5.24
C THR A 193 -8.69 19.24 -5.78
N ASP A 194 -8.85 19.23 -7.10
CA ASP A 194 -10.10 18.82 -7.74
C ASP A 194 -10.42 17.35 -7.44
N ALA A 195 -9.41 16.49 -7.39
CA ALA A 195 -9.56 15.08 -7.03
C ALA A 195 -9.98 14.85 -5.57
N ILE A 196 -9.42 15.60 -4.61
CA ILE A 196 -9.83 15.56 -3.21
C ILE A 196 -11.28 16.01 -3.07
N ASN A 197 -11.63 17.14 -3.69
CA ASN A 197 -13.01 17.65 -3.69
C ASN A 197 -13.99 16.65 -4.30
N ALA A 198 -13.60 15.98 -5.39
CA ALA A 198 -14.40 14.93 -6.00
C ALA A 198 -14.64 13.75 -5.05
N ALA A 199 -13.60 13.25 -4.38
CA ALA A 199 -13.73 12.17 -3.41
C ALA A 199 -14.68 12.55 -2.25
N VAL A 200 -14.61 13.81 -1.79
CA VAL A 200 -15.50 14.35 -0.76
C VAL A 200 -16.95 14.38 -1.23
N VAL A 201 -17.22 14.93 -2.43
CA VAL A 201 -18.57 15.01 -3.02
C VAL A 201 -19.16 13.63 -3.29
N ARG A 202 -18.32 12.69 -3.71
CA ARG A 202 -18.72 11.32 -4.05
C ARG A 202 -18.93 10.42 -2.83
N GLY A 203 -18.64 10.93 -1.63
CA GLY A 203 -18.96 10.25 -0.37
C GLY A 203 -17.94 9.20 0.07
N ALA A 204 -16.70 9.27 -0.42
CA ALA A 204 -15.67 8.29 -0.09
C ALA A 204 -15.46 8.12 1.42
N ASP A 205 -15.44 6.87 1.89
CA ASP A 205 -15.11 6.51 3.27
C ASP A 205 -13.62 6.71 3.57
N ILE A 206 -12.79 6.40 2.58
CA ILE A 206 -11.33 6.42 2.66
C ILE A 206 -10.80 7.12 1.42
N ILE A 207 -9.90 8.07 1.61
CA ILE A 207 -9.14 8.74 0.53
C ILE A 207 -7.69 8.27 0.64
N SER A 208 -7.22 7.52 -0.36
CA SER A 208 -5.86 7.00 -0.46
C SER A 208 -5.04 7.84 -1.43
N MET A 209 -3.96 8.45 -0.93
CA MET A 209 -3.07 9.34 -1.69
C MET A 209 -1.64 8.81 -1.65
N SER A 210 -1.25 8.06 -2.68
CA SER A 210 0.08 7.43 -2.79
C SER A 210 1.10 8.36 -3.48
N TRP A 211 1.06 9.64 -3.14
CA TRP A 211 1.93 10.68 -3.65
C TRP A 211 2.17 11.77 -2.61
N THR A 212 3.17 12.60 -2.87
CA THR A 212 3.49 13.78 -2.05
C THR A 212 3.70 15.00 -2.93
N ILE A 213 3.29 16.17 -2.46
CA ILE A 213 3.60 17.46 -3.09
C ILE A 213 4.42 18.28 -2.09
N THR A 214 5.62 18.70 -2.48
CA THR A 214 6.47 19.52 -1.59
C THR A 214 5.93 20.94 -1.48
N ASP A 215 5.90 21.48 -0.27
CA ASP A 215 5.63 22.90 -0.05
C ASP A 215 6.77 23.75 -0.65
N VAL A 216 6.48 24.47 -1.74
CA VAL A 216 7.45 25.35 -2.40
C VAL A 216 7.81 26.58 -1.55
N GLY A 217 6.94 27.01 -0.62
CA GLY A 217 7.27 28.08 0.34
C GLY A 217 8.43 27.65 1.24
N PHE A 218 8.39 26.40 1.72
CA PHE A 218 9.51 25.80 2.45
C PHE A 218 10.75 25.62 1.56
N ARG A 219 10.61 25.09 0.33
CA ARG A 219 11.76 24.94 -0.59
C ARG A 219 12.46 26.26 -0.89
N MET A 220 11.70 27.35 -1.04
CA MET A 220 12.25 28.68 -1.26
C MET A 220 12.94 29.24 -0.01
N SER A 221 12.44 28.95 1.19
CA SER A 221 13.12 29.33 2.45
C SER A 221 14.43 28.57 2.72
N VAL A 222 14.57 27.35 2.19
CA VAL A 222 15.80 26.53 2.33
C VAL A 222 16.83 26.84 1.24
N LEU A 223 16.38 27.25 0.04
CA LEU A 223 17.26 27.59 -1.09
C LEU A 223 17.58 29.09 -1.18
N SER A 224 16.96 29.96 -0.37
CA SER A 224 17.16 31.41 -0.39
C SER A 224 18.54 31.88 0.10
N ASP A 225 19.38 31.00 0.64
CA ASP A 225 20.77 31.38 0.93
C ASP A 225 21.67 31.43 -0.32
N SER A 226 21.20 31.00 -1.50
CA SER A 226 22.06 30.92 -2.71
C SER A 226 21.43 31.28 -4.06
N ALA A 227 20.14 31.61 -4.17
CA ALA A 227 19.51 31.85 -5.48
C ALA A 227 19.10 33.32 -5.67
N SER A 228 19.87 34.04 -6.49
CA SER A 228 19.54 35.38 -6.98
C SER A 228 18.22 35.38 -7.75
N ASN A 229 17.37 36.38 -7.45
CA ASN A 229 16.11 36.68 -8.14
C ASN A 229 16.30 36.82 -9.65
N VAL A 230 16.06 35.75 -10.41
CA VAL A 230 15.89 35.82 -11.87
C VAL A 230 14.76 34.87 -12.27
N ASP A 231 13.51 35.24 -12.00
CA ASP A 231 12.44 35.08 -12.99
C ASP A 231 11.22 35.90 -12.56
N GLY A 232 10.77 36.80 -13.45
CA GLY A 232 9.53 37.55 -13.29
C GLY A 232 8.31 36.66 -13.52
N ASP A 233 7.22 36.97 -12.81
CA ASP A 233 5.82 36.61 -13.15
C ASP A 233 5.33 35.15 -13.16
N LYS A 234 6.06 34.15 -12.66
CA LYS A 234 5.50 32.79 -12.47
C LYS A 234 4.89 32.47 -11.10
N ARG A 235 4.99 33.35 -10.10
CA ARG A 235 4.69 33.02 -8.68
C ARG A 235 3.22 33.02 -8.24
N ARG A 236 2.24 33.37 -9.10
CA ARG A 236 0.84 33.47 -8.64
C ARG A 236 -0.02 32.21 -8.84
N ALA A 237 0.30 31.33 -9.80
CA ALA A 237 -0.50 30.12 -10.03
C ALA A 237 -0.20 29.02 -9.02
N ASP A 238 1.08 28.70 -8.81
CA ASP A 238 1.51 27.61 -7.92
C ASP A 238 1.15 27.89 -6.45
N GLU A 239 1.32 29.13 -5.96
CA GLU A 239 0.93 29.51 -4.60
C GLU A 239 -0.59 29.47 -4.39
N ASN A 240 -1.37 29.87 -5.39
CA ASN A 240 -2.83 29.82 -5.31
C ASN A 240 -3.34 28.38 -5.37
N ASP A 241 -2.79 27.53 -6.25
CA ASP A 241 -3.16 26.12 -6.34
C ASP A 241 -2.77 25.36 -5.07
N LEU A 242 -1.67 25.73 -4.40
CA LEU A 242 -1.34 25.19 -3.07
C LEU A 242 -2.32 25.63 -2.00
N LYS A 243 -2.77 26.89 -1.98
CA LYS A 243 -3.83 27.33 -1.05
C LYS A 243 -5.15 26.59 -1.28
N LEU A 244 -5.50 26.34 -2.54
CA LEU A 244 -6.65 25.53 -2.89
C LEU A 244 -6.47 24.10 -2.37
N LEU A 245 -5.29 23.50 -2.55
CA LEU A 245 -4.98 22.17 -2.04
C LEU A 245 -5.12 22.10 -0.51
N GLN A 246 -4.58 23.08 0.21
CA GLN A 246 -4.72 23.19 1.67
C GLN A 246 -6.19 23.24 2.08
N SER A 247 -6.99 24.10 1.44
CA SER A 247 -8.44 24.19 1.72
C SER A 247 -9.17 22.89 1.43
N ALA A 248 -8.82 22.19 0.34
CA ALA A 248 -9.43 20.91 -0.01
C ALA A 248 -9.11 19.83 1.04
N ILE A 249 -7.87 19.81 1.55
CA ILE A 249 -7.48 18.90 2.64
C ILE A 249 -8.22 19.25 3.93
N ASP A 250 -8.29 20.53 4.29
CA ASP A 250 -9.03 21.00 5.48
C ASP A 250 -10.50 20.60 5.41
N ASP A 251 -11.13 20.72 4.23
CA ASP A 251 -12.51 20.29 4.02
C ASP A 251 -12.67 18.76 4.05
N ALA A 252 -11.66 18.04 3.55
CA ALA A 252 -11.68 16.59 3.53
C ALA A 252 -11.58 15.96 4.94
N VAL A 253 -10.85 16.57 5.87
CA VAL A 253 -10.71 16.08 7.26
C VAL A 253 -11.86 16.48 8.19
N LYS A 254 -12.76 17.39 7.78
CA LYS A 254 -13.83 17.89 8.64
C LYS A 254 -14.86 16.82 9.03
N GLY A 255 -15.12 16.76 10.33
CA GLY A 255 -16.27 16.08 10.92
C GLY A 255 -16.22 14.55 10.88
N ASP A 256 -15.02 13.95 10.84
CA ASP A 256 -14.79 12.50 10.88
C ASP A 256 -15.61 11.71 9.84
N LYS A 257 -15.94 12.35 8.71
CA LYS A 257 -16.78 11.75 7.66
C LYS A 257 -16.02 10.77 6.77
N ARG A 258 -14.68 10.79 6.82
CA ARG A 258 -13.79 9.97 6.01
C ARG A 258 -12.39 9.93 6.59
N LEU A 259 -11.68 8.85 6.29
CA LEU A 259 -10.29 8.66 6.67
C LEU A 259 -9.37 9.11 5.52
N LEU A 260 -8.37 9.92 5.81
CA LEU A 260 -7.32 10.26 4.86
C LEU A 260 -6.06 9.45 5.16
N ILE A 261 -5.51 8.81 4.14
CA ILE A 261 -4.28 8.03 4.21
C ILE A 261 -3.34 8.53 3.12
N CYS A 262 -2.09 8.85 3.46
CA CYS A 262 -1.10 9.28 2.48
C CYS A 262 0.27 8.62 2.68
N SER A 263 1.04 8.57 1.59
CA SER A 263 2.41 8.07 1.63
C SER A 263 3.37 9.05 2.31
N ALA A 264 4.37 8.51 2.96
CA ALA A 264 5.60 9.24 3.25
C ALA A 264 6.31 9.66 1.96
N ALA A 265 7.14 10.70 2.06
CA ALA A 265 8.05 11.04 0.98
C ALA A 265 9.27 10.12 1.07
N ASP A 266 9.49 9.27 0.07
CA ASP A 266 10.63 8.33 0.03
C ASP A 266 11.92 8.98 -0.47
N ASP A 267 12.09 10.29 -0.26
CA ASP A 267 13.31 11.02 -0.57
C ASP A 267 13.86 11.62 0.71
N VAL A 268 14.97 11.05 1.19
CA VAL A 268 15.68 11.49 2.40
C VAL A 268 16.14 12.96 2.35
N ARG A 269 16.19 13.57 1.16
CA ARG A 269 16.53 15.00 0.99
C ARG A 269 15.34 15.92 1.28
N LEU A 270 14.12 15.40 1.15
CA LEU A 270 12.92 16.09 1.58
C LEU A 270 12.78 15.85 3.08
N ASN A 271 12.86 16.91 3.88
CA ASN A 271 12.40 16.82 5.26
C ASN A 271 10.91 16.49 5.18
N GLY A 272 10.57 15.22 5.44
CA GLY A 272 9.25 14.67 5.15
C GLY A 272 8.12 15.50 5.77
N ASP A 273 8.39 16.28 6.80
CA ASP A 273 7.42 17.11 7.50
C ASP A 273 6.80 18.22 6.62
N ASN A 274 7.40 18.55 5.46
CA ASN A 274 6.96 19.65 4.59
C ASN A 274 6.34 19.20 3.27
N THR A 275 5.62 18.06 3.29
CA THR A 275 4.93 17.54 2.11
C THR A 275 3.43 17.37 2.36
N PHE A 276 2.65 17.90 1.44
CA PHE A 276 1.21 17.64 1.36
C PHE A 276 0.95 16.19 0.90
N PRO A 277 -0.18 15.60 1.34
CA PRO A 277 -1.23 16.23 2.15
C PRO A 277 -0.93 16.26 3.65
N TYR A 278 0.01 15.47 4.15
CA TYR A 278 0.26 15.29 5.58
C TYR A 278 0.49 16.59 6.35
N SER A 279 1.35 17.48 5.85
CA SER A 279 1.74 18.70 6.56
C SER A 279 0.58 19.64 6.86
N GLN A 280 -0.53 19.55 6.12
CA GLN A 280 -1.72 20.38 6.35
C GLN A 280 -2.53 19.94 7.57
N ALA A 281 -2.61 18.64 7.83
CA ALA A 281 -3.43 18.09 8.91
C ALA A 281 -2.77 16.84 9.54
N PRO A 282 -1.57 16.97 10.14
CA PRO A 282 -0.77 15.82 10.59
C PRO A 282 -1.45 14.98 11.69
N GLU A 283 -2.32 15.59 12.48
CA GLU A 283 -3.09 14.93 13.55
C GLU A 283 -4.38 14.26 13.07
N LEU A 284 -4.71 14.38 11.78
CA LEU A 284 -5.95 13.88 11.18
C LEU A 284 -5.73 13.02 9.93
N ILE A 285 -4.47 12.83 9.50
CA ILE A 285 -4.10 12.04 8.32
C ILE A 285 -3.17 10.91 8.76
N LEU A 286 -3.49 9.68 8.36
CA LEU A 286 -2.57 8.55 8.53
C LEU A 286 -1.44 8.65 7.50
N ARG A 287 -0.24 8.95 7.97
CA ARG A 287 0.96 8.92 7.14
C ARG A 287 1.62 7.56 7.21
N ILE A 288 1.76 6.91 6.07
CA ILE A 288 2.25 5.54 5.97
C ILE A 288 3.67 5.51 5.40
N GLY A 289 4.58 4.88 6.14
CA GLY A 289 5.92 4.56 5.68
C GLY A 289 6.06 3.09 5.28
N SER A 290 7.22 2.73 4.74
CA SER A 290 7.53 1.37 4.30
C SER A 290 8.28 0.57 5.35
N THR A 291 8.06 -0.74 5.37
CA THR A 291 8.98 -1.69 5.98
C THR A 291 9.92 -2.31 4.95
N GLY A 292 11.16 -2.55 5.37
CA GLY A 292 12.12 -3.40 4.67
C GLY A 292 11.72 -4.88 4.68
N PRO A 293 12.43 -5.76 3.97
CA PRO A 293 12.09 -7.18 3.86
C PRO A 293 11.99 -7.93 5.20
N GLN A 294 12.70 -7.46 6.25
CA GLN A 294 12.71 -8.06 7.59
C GLN A 294 11.70 -7.38 8.55
N ALA A 295 10.64 -6.78 7.99
CA ALA A 295 9.63 -6.00 8.70
C ALA A 295 10.22 -4.96 9.65
N ASN A 296 11.36 -4.35 9.32
CA ASN A 296 11.95 -3.20 10.01
C ASN A 296 11.57 -1.91 9.30
N ARG A 297 11.54 -0.77 10.00
CA ARG A 297 11.32 0.53 9.37
C ARG A 297 12.29 0.73 8.20
N ASP A 298 11.76 1.14 7.05
CA ASP A 298 12.59 1.63 5.95
C ASP A 298 13.04 3.05 6.29
N LEU A 299 14.36 3.26 6.32
CA LEU A 299 14.96 4.56 6.59
C LEU A 299 14.69 5.57 5.45
N GLY A 300 14.32 5.08 4.27
CA GLY A 300 13.92 5.92 3.14
C GLY A 300 12.60 6.66 3.33
N SER A 301 11.71 6.16 4.20
CA SER A 301 10.35 6.70 4.38
C SER A 301 10.26 7.95 5.27
N GLY A 302 11.34 8.73 5.40
CA GLY A 302 11.35 9.97 6.19
C GLY A 302 11.50 9.80 7.71
N SER A 303 11.23 10.87 8.47
CA SER A 303 11.45 10.91 9.92
C SER A 303 10.48 9.99 10.67
N GLY A 304 10.98 9.15 11.58
CA GLY A 304 10.13 8.23 12.35
C GLY A 304 9.08 8.92 13.24
N GLY A 305 9.23 10.22 13.51
CA GLY A 305 8.26 11.03 14.24
C GLY A 305 6.99 11.30 13.46
N SER A 306 7.09 11.57 12.15
CA SER A 306 5.95 11.95 11.30
C SER A 306 5.19 10.76 10.70
N ILE A 307 5.74 9.55 10.77
CA ILE A 307 5.07 8.33 10.30
C ILE A 307 4.09 7.82 11.34
N THR A 308 2.85 7.57 10.93
CA THR A 308 1.82 6.97 11.80
C THR A 308 2.02 5.46 11.91
N TYR A 309 2.14 4.76 10.77
CA TYR A 309 2.38 3.32 10.71
C TYR A 309 3.32 2.95 9.56
N TYR A 310 3.97 1.80 9.69
CA TYR A 310 4.77 1.17 8.65
C TYR A 310 4.14 -0.15 8.21
N LEU A 311 3.99 -0.30 6.90
CA LEU A 311 3.47 -1.50 6.26
C LEU A 311 4.46 -1.98 5.20
N PRO A 312 4.33 -3.20 4.65
CA PRO A 312 5.19 -3.65 3.55
C PRO A 312 5.26 -2.64 2.41
N GLY A 313 6.46 -2.24 2.04
CA GLY A 313 6.67 -1.25 0.98
C GLY A 313 7.95 -1.45 0.20
N ASN A 314 8.86 -2.29 0.67
CA ASN A 314 10.12 -2.60 0.00
C ASN A 314 10.12 -4.07 -0.46
N GLN A 315 10.40 -4.30 -1.75
CA GLN A 315 10.35 -5.58 -2.43
C GLN A 315 9.01 -6.32 -2.25
N VAL A 316 7.91 -5.59 -2.43
CA VAL A 316 6.57 -6.19 -2.40
C VAL A 316 6.28 -6.80 -3.77
N ALA A 317 6.17 -8.12 -3.84
CA ALA A 317 5.82 -8.85 -5.05
C ALA A 317 4.39 -8.50 -5.51
N GLU A 318 4.13 -8.43 -6.81
CA GLU A 318 2.76 -8.43 -7.35
C GLU A 318 1.98 -9.70 -6.95
N ASP A 319 0.66 -9.61 -6.96
CA ASP A 319 -0.20 -10.79 -6.77
C ASP A 319 0.12 -11.84 -7.83
N ARG A 320 0.30 -13.09 -7.40
CA ARG A 320 0.63 -14.18 -8.32
C ARG A 320 -0.57 -14.46 -9.21
N ARG A 321 -0.40 -14.24 -10.51
CA ARG A 321 -1.32 -14.75 -11.55
C ARG A 321 -0.87 -16.17 -11.91
N PRO A 322 -1.53 -17.24 -11.44
CA PRO A 322 -1.03 -18.62 -11.59
C PRO A 322 -0.86 -19.07 -13.04
N HIS A 323 -1.54 -18.42 -13.98
CA HIS A 323 -1.51 -18.69 -15.41
C HIS A 323 -0.69 -17.67 -16.21
N SER A 324 -0.05 -16.70 -15.55
CA SER A 324 0.82 -15.72 -16.22
C SER A 324 2.22 -16.29 -16.40
N ALA A 325 2.73 -16.27 -17.63
CA ALA A 325 4.13 -16.56 -17.93
C ALA A 325 5.05 -15.36 -17.62
N LYS A 326 4.51 -14.19 -17.25
CA LYS A 326 5.31 -13.01 -16.91
C LYS A 326 6.05 -13.22 -15.57
N PRO A 327 7.31 -12.79 -15.45
CA PRO A 327 8.02 -12.77 -14.18
C PRO A 327 7.24 -12.00 -13.10
N VAL A 328 7.41 -12.40 -11.83
CA VAL A 328 6.90 -11.65 -10.69
C VAL A 328 7.63 -10.31 -10.63
N VAL A 329 6.87 -9.22 -10.69
CA VAL A 329 7.38 -7.86 -10.54
C VAL A 329 7.38 -7.50 -9.05
N TYR A 330 8.40 -6.78 -8.61
CA TYR A 330 8.54 -6.31 -7.24
C TYR A 330 8.50 -4.79 -7.21
N HIS A 331 7.74 -4.24 -6.27
CA HIS A 331 7.50 -2.81 -6.12
C HIS A 331 8.12 -2.29 -4.83
N ASN A 332 8.58 -1.04 -4.89
CA ASN A 332 9.18 -0.32 -3.77
C ASN A 332 8.49 1.03 -3.56
N GLY A 333 8.39 1.46 -2.30
CA GLY A 333 7.93 2.78 -1.91
C GLY A 333 6.75 2.76 -0.94
N SER A 334 6.64 3.84 -0.18
CA SER A 334 5.55 4.13 0.75
C SER A 334 4.21 4.28 0.04
N SER A 335 4.21 4.49 -1.28
CA SER A 335 3.02 4.38 -2.11
C SER A 335 2.38 2.99 -1.99
N VAL A 336 3.18 1.92 -2.10
CA VAL A 336 2.73 0.53 -1.93
C VAL A 336 2.16 0.32 -0.54
N SER A 337 2.88 0.74 0.50
CA SER A 337 2.44 0.63 1.89
C SER A 337 1.12 1.37 2.15
N THR A 338 0.95 2.54 1.55
CA THR A 338 -0.27 3.35 1.63
C THR A 338 -1.46 2.62 1.02
N ALA A 339 -1.28 2.01 -0.15
CA ALA A 339 -2.32 1.23 -0.80
C ALA A 339 -2.71 -0.02 0.01
N LEU A 340 -1.74 -0.73 0.59
CA LEU A 340 -2.01 -1.84 1.50
C LEU A 340 -2.74 -1.39 2.78
N ALA A 341 -2.37 -0.22 3.32
CA ALA A 341 -3.03 0.36 4.50
C ALA A 341 -4.48 0.74 4.20
N ALA A 342 -4.75 1.32 3.02
CA ALA A 342 -6.11 1.63 2.57
C ALA A 342 -6.95 0.35 2.38
N GLY A 343 -6.35 -0.70 1.81
CA GLY A 343 -6.95 -2.03 1.73
C GLY A 343 -7.33 -2.57 3.11
N LEU A 344 -6.39 -2.58 4.06
CA LEU A 344 -6.62 -3.03 5.44
C LEU A 344 -7.69 -2.19 6.17
N ALA A 345 -7.62 -0.86 6.06
CA ALA A 345 -8.58 0.04 6.67
C ALA A 345 -10.02 -0.16 6.13
N SER A 346 -10.14 -0.61 4.88
CA SER A 346 -11.42 -0.91 4.25
C SER A 346 -11.99 -2.29 4.64
N ASP A 347 -11.19 -3.16 5.24
CA ASP A 347 -11.50 -4.58 5.50
C ASP A 347 -12.27 -4.78 6.83
N HIS A 348 -13.51 -4.29 6.86
CA HIS A 348 -14.42 -4.48 8.00
C HIS A 348 -15.80 -4.86 7.47
N ALA A 349 -16.13 -6.15 7.53
CA ALA A 349 -17.35 -6.70 6.94
C ALA A 349 -18.50 -6.80 7.97
N GLY A 350 -19.66 -6.24 7.62
CA GLY A 350 -20.92 -6.58 8.28
C GLY A 350 -21.85 -5.39 8.49
N ALA A 351 -23.11 -5.55 8.08
CA ALA A 351 -24.17 -4.57 8.28
C ALA A 351 -24.49 -4.27 9.73
N GLU A 352 -24.37 -5.28 10.60
CA GLU A 352 -24.58 -5.15 12.04
C GLU A 352 -23.55 -4.20 12.71
N TYR A 353 -22.46 -3.87 12.00
CA TYR A 353 -21.42 -2.97 12.49
C TYR A 353 -21.36 -1.66 11.72
N GLU A 354 -22.46 -1.23 11.08
CA GLU A 354 -22.52 0.06 10.38
C GLU A 354 -22.03 1.24 11.25
N ASN A 355 -22.30 1.20 12.55
CA ASN A 355 -21.83 2.20 13.50
C ASN A 355 -20.31 2.15 13.70
N CYS A 356 -19.71 0.96 13.93
CA CYS A 356 -18.25 0.88 14.02
C CYS A 356 -17.62 1.26 12.68
N ALA A 357 -18.24 0.84 11.59
CA ALA A 357 -17.82 1.17 10.26
C ALA A 357 -17.77 2.69 10.02
N LYS A 358 -18.81 3.43 10.45
CA LYS A 358 -18.80 4.89 10.42
C LYS A 358 -17.75 5.48 11.37
N ALA A 359 -17.63 4.93 12.59
CA ALA A 359 -16.67 5.42 13.58
C ALA A 359 -15.20 5.27 13.14
N LEU A 360 -14.89 4.23 12.37
CA LEU A 360 -13.57 3.98 11.77
C LEU A 360 -13.16 5.00 10.70
N ARG A 361 -14.07 5.86 10.23
CA ARG A 361 -13.72 6.99 9.35
C ARG A 361 -12.90 8.04 10.08
N SER A 362 -12.93 8.09 11.41
CA SER A 362 -12.09 8.99 12.20
C SER A 362 -10.65 8.50 12.28
N HIS A 363 -9.69 9.41 12.08
CA HIS A 363 -8.27 9.16 12.27
C HIS A 363 -7.97 8.50 13.64
N ALA A 364 -8.51 9.05 14.72
CA ALA A 364 -8.24 8.56 16.07
C ALA A 364 -8.77 7.14 16.28
N ASN A 365 -9.95 6.82 15.76
CA ASN A 365 -10.54 5.49 15.88
C ASN A 365 -9.84 4.46 14.99
N MET A 366 -9.43 4.84 13.78
CA MET A 366 -8.64 3.93 12.94
C MET A 366 -7.28 3.61 13.58
N ARG A 367 -6.62 4.59 14.23
CA ARG A 367 -5.40 4.34 15.01
C ARG A 367 -5.64 3.33 16.13
N LYS A 368 -6.75 3.45 16.86
CA LYS A 368 -7.11 2.47 17.89
C LYS A 368 -7.31 1.08 17.29
N ALA A 369 -7.97 0.98 16.13
CA ALA A 369 -8.14 -0.30 15.43
C ALA A 369 -6.81 -0.94 15.03
N PHE A 370 -5.89 -0.18 14.45
CA PHE A 370 -4.57 -0.69 14.10
C PHE A 370 -3.76 -1.07 15.36
N ASN A 371 -3.89 -0.31 16.44
CA ASN A 371 -3.27 -0.66 17.72
C ASN A 371 -3.89 -1.92 18.37
N SER A 372 -5.18 -2.21 18.13
CA SER A 372 -5.80 -3.47 18.55
C SER A 372 -5.14 -4.68 17.88
N ILE A 373 -4.69 -4.56 16.62
CA ILE A 373 -3.96 -5.63 15.93
C ILE A 373 -2.64 -5.93 16.66
N ASN A 374 -1.90 -4.90 17.06
CA ASN A 374 -0.68 -5.03 17.85
C ASN A 374 -0.92 -5.73 19.20
N ARG A 375 -1.96 -5.32 19.93
CA ARG A 375 -2.31 -5.90 21.24
C ARG A 375 -2.74 -7.36 21.13
N TYR A 376 -3.48 -7.72 20.08
CA TYR A 376 -3.93 -9.10 19.87
C TYR A 376 -2.75 -10.08 19.78
N PHE A 377 -1.67 -9.67 19.12
CA PHE A 377 -0.48 -10.51 18.94
C PHE A 377 0.54 -10.37 20.09
N GLU A 378 0.25 -9.56 21.11
CA GLU A 378 1.23 -9.12 22.13
C GLU A 378 2.55 -8.67 21.49
N TRP A 379 2.47 -7.94 20.37
CA TRP A 379 3.65 -7.52 19.62
C TRP A 379 4.49 -6.54 20.46
N LYS A 380 5.74 -6.94 20.78
CA LYS A 380 6.64 -6.18 21.67
C LYS A 380 7.74 -5.40 20.95
N ASP A 381 7.83 -5.56 19.63
CA ASP A 381 8.77 -4.78 18.82
C ASP A 381 8.18 -3.36 18.60
N ASP A 382 8.38 -2.83 17.40
CA ASP A 382 7.93 -1.52 16.98
C ASP A 382 6.40 -1.47 16.84
N ASP A 383 5.77 -0.64 17.68
CA ASP A 383 4.32 -0.45 17.77
C ASP A 383 3.70 0.22 16.53
N LYS A 384 4.52 0.88 15.71
CA LYS A 384 4.11 1.46 14.43
C LYS A 384 4.07 0.43 13.30
N ILE A 385 4.59 -0.77 13.49
CA ILE A 385 4.46 -1.86 12.51
C ILE A 385 3.18 -2.63 12.82
N VAL A 386 2.38 -2.95 11.80
CA VAL A 386 1.06 -3.56 11.98
C VAL A 386 1.12 -5.07 11.72
N PRO A 387 1.15 -5.94 12.77
CA PRO A 387 1.43 -7.38 12.64
C PRO A 387 0.17 -8.18 12.29
N VAL A 388 -0.36 -8.00 11.08
CA VAL A 388 -1.61 -8.65 10.64
C VAL A 388 -1.56 -10.18 10.66
N TRP A 389 -0.36 -10.78 10.55
CA TRP A 389 -0.15 -12.23 10.64
C TRP A 389 -0.66 -12.84 11.95
N GLY A 390 -0.79 -12.04 13.02
CA GLY A 390 -1.50 -12.44 14.23
C GLY A 390 -3.01 -12.50 14.00
N LEU A 391 -3.70 -11.39 14.23
CA LEU A 391 -5.17 -11.32 14.21
C LEU A 391 -5.78 -11.89 12.93
N PHE A 392 -5.32 -11.44 11.76
CA PHE A 392 -5.90 -11.88 10.48
C PHE A 392 -5.47 -13.30 10.11
N GLY A 393 -4.25 -13.71 10.45
CA GLY A 393 -3.78 -15.09 10.25
C GLY A 393 -4.59 -16.11 11.06
N ASP A 394 -4.84 -15.81 12.34
CA ASP A 394 -5.68 -16.63 13.22
C ASP A 394 -7.12 -16.68 12.71
N LYS A 395 -7.71 -15.52 12.39
CA LYS A 395 -9.09 -15.45 11.89
C LYS A 395 -9.25 -16.15 10.55
N SER A 396 -8.27 -16.08 9.64
CA SER A 396 -8.26 -16.88 8.41
C SER A 396 -8.26 -18.39 8.72
N SER A 397 -7.44 -18.84 9.65
CA SER A 397 -7.39 -20.25 10.07
C SER A 397 -8.72 -20.72 10.68
N MET A 398 -9.38 -19.87 11.47
CA MET A 398 -10.71 -20.14 12.04
C MET A 398 -11.78 -20.20 10.93
N LEU A 399 -11.75 -19.26 9.99
CA LEU A 399 -12.67 -19.24 8.84
C LEU A 399 -12.53 -20.51 7.99
N ASP A 400 -11.33 -21.01 7.80
CA ASP A 400 -11.08 -22.21 6.99
C ASP A 400 -11.53 -23.49 7.69
N LYS A 401 -11.45 -23.55 9.02
CA LYS A 401 -11.97 -24.67 9.83
C LYS A 401 -13.49 -24.67 9.96
N ALA A 402 -14.12 -23.51 9.94
CA ALA A 402 -15.57 -23.38 10.06
C ALA A 402 -16.29 -24.02 8.85
N THR A 403 -17.27 -24.89 9.14
CA THR A 403 -17.95 -25.73 8.13
C THR A 403 -19.26 -25.13 7.63
N ASN A 404 -19.91 -24.26 8.41
CA ASN A 404 -21.19 -23.62 8.10
C ASN A 404 -21.08 -22.08 8.07
N SER A 405 -22.12 -21.42 7.56
CA SER A 405 -22.16 -19.96 7.42
C SER A 405 -22.18 -19.20 8.75
N GLU A 406 -22.91 -19.72 9.74
CA GLU A 406 -23.11 -19.06 11.03
C GLU A 406 -21.79 -18.95 11.81
N ASP A 407 -21.00 -20.04 11.83
CA ASP A 407 -19.67 -20.05 12.43
C ASP A 407 -18.71 -19.08 11.72
N LYS A 408 -18.73 -19.02 10.39
CA LYS A 408 -17.87 -18.09 9.65
C LYS A 408 -18.25 -16.63 9.91
N ILE A 409 -19.55 -16.34 9.95
CA ILE A 409 -20.06 -15.02 10.32
C ILE A 409 -19.64 -14.67 11.75
N LYS A 410 -19.69 -15.62 12.69
CA LYS A 410 -19.21 -15.42 14.06
C LYS A 410 -17.72 -15.05 14.10
N VAL A 411 -16.87 -15.71 13.30
CA VAL A 411 -15.45 -15.36 13.21
C VAL A 411 -15.25 -13.92 12.70
N LEU A 412 -16.01 -13.49 11.70
CA LEU A 412 -15.96 -12.10 11.22
C LEU A 412 -16.47 -11.11 12.28
N LYS A 413 -17.53 -11.46 13.02
CA LYS A 413 -18.05 -10.66 14.14
C LYS A 413 -16.98 -10.47 15.22
N GLU A 414 -16.27 -11.54 15.59
CA GLU A 414 -15.17 -11.46 16.54
C GLU A 414 -14.00 -10.60 16.02
N LEU A 415 -13.65 -10.71 14.73
CA LEU A 415 -12.63 -9.86 14.13
C LEU A 415 -13.01 -8.38 14.25
N VAL A 416 -14.23 -8.01 13.85
CA VAL A 416 -14.70 -6.62 13.95
C VAL A 416 -14.74 -6.18 15.40
N ALA A 417 -15.22 -7.02 16.33
CA ALA A 417 -15.22 -6.70 17.75
C ALA A 417 -13.80 -6.40 18.27
N CYS A 418 -12.79 -7.19 17.87
CA CYS A 418 -11.38 -6.94 18.20
C CYS A 418 -10.86 -5.61 17.65
N LEU A 419 -11.17 -5.28 16.40
CA LEU A 419 -10.76 -4.02 15.78
C LEU A 419 -11.46 -2.81 16.44
N CYS A 420 -12.70 -2.98 16.87
CA CYS A 420 -13.53 -1.93 17.46
C CYS A 420 -13.43 -1.81 18.99
N LEU A 421 -12.56 -2.58 19.68
CA LEU A 421 -12.54 -2.69 21.15
C LEU A 421 -12.56 -1.35 21.90
N ASP A 422 -11.80 -0.36 21.43
CA ASP A 422 -11.66 0.96 22.11
C ASP A 422 -12.34 2.11 21.35
N ILE A 423 -13.18 1.79 20.37
CA ILE A 423 -13.89 2.75 19.53
C ILE A 423 -15.16 3.20 20.27
N LYS A 424 -15.39 4.50 20.29
CA LYS A 424 -16.59 5.11 20.89
C LYS A 424 -17.68 5.32 19.87
#